data_AF-A0A0A8JK03-F1
#
_entry.id   AF-A0A0A8JK03-F1
#
_cell.length_a   1.000
_cell.length_b   1.000
_cell.length_c   1.000
_cell.angle_alpha   90.00
_cell.angle_beta   90.00
_cell.angle_gamma   90.00
#
_symmetry.space_group_name_H-M   'P 1'
#
loop_
_entity.id
_entity.type
_entity.pdbx_description
1 polymer ?
#
loop_
_entity_poly.entity_id
_entity_poly.type
_entity_poly.pdbx_seq_one_letter_code
_entity_poly.pdbx_strand_id
1 'polypeptide(L)' 'MRKVYLYWEEDIISPEVVVEDGYITVPTAYGIGYEPNLEVMDKFTVEEMNYTAK' A
#
# COMPACT_ATOMS: atom_id res chain seq x y z
N MET A 1 -0.52 19.18 17.41
CA MET A 1 -1.05 17.97 16.75
C MET A 1 -0.17 17.71 15.55
N ARG A 2 0.28 16.47 15.31
CA ARG A 2 1.05 16.13 14.10
C ARG A 2 0.11 16.15 12.89
N LYS A 3 0.59 16.68 11.77
CA LYS A 3 -0.21 16.72 10.54
C LYS A 3 0.07 15.45 9.75
N VAL A 4 -0.97 14.64 9.59
CA VAL A 4 -0.96 13.40 8.81
C VAL A 4 -1.60 13.69 7.46
N TYR A 5 -0.97 13.24 6.37
CA TYR A 5 -1.52 13.32 5.02
C TYR A 5 -1.66 11.94 4.42
N LEU A 6 -2.84 11.67 3.84
CA LEU A 6 -3.13 10.50 3.03
C LEU A 6 -3.07 10.88 1.55
N TYR A 7 -2.60 9.95 0.72
CA TYR A 7 -2.55 10.14 -0.73
C TYR A 7 -3.78 9.59 -1.44
N TRP A 8 -4.36 8.53 -0.88
CA TRP A 8 -5.54 7.84 -1.39
C TRP A 8 -6.60 7.75 -0.30
N GLU A 9 -7.86 7.54 -0.68
CA GLU A 9 -8.92 7.25 0.28
C GLU A 9 -8.82 5.80 0.79
N GLU A 10 -8.38 4.88 -0.07
CA GLU A 10 -8.09 3.48 0.22
C GLU A 10 -6.78 3.08 -0.46
N ASP A 11 -5.79 2.62 0.32
CA ASP A 11 -4.48 2.18 -0.21
C ASP A 11 -4.45 0.67 -0.49
N ILE A 12 -3.70 0.28 -1.50
CA ILE A 12 -3.51 -1.10 -1.95
C ILE A 12 -2.44 -1.86 -1.14
N ILE A 13 -1.85 -1.23 -0.12
CA ILE A 13 -0.83 -1.83 0.75
C ILE A 13 -1.18 -1.69 2.24
N SER A 14 -0.63 -2.59 3.05
CA SER A 14 -0.72 -2.57 4.52
C SER A 14 0.68 -2.72 5.13
N PRO A 15 1.09 -1.86 6.08
CA PRO A 15 0.38 -0.65 6.54
C PRO A 15 0.33 0.44 5.46
N GLU A 16 -0.66 1.34 5.54
CA GLU A 16 -0.74 2.50 4.63
C GLU A 16 0.44 3.46 4.84
N VAL A 17 0.95 4.02 3.75
CA VAL A 17 1.99 5.05 3.82
C VAL A 17 1.36 6.41 4.08
N VAL A 18 1.68 6.97 5.24
CA VAL A 18 1.24 8.32 5.62
C VAL A 18 2.44 9.26 5.75
N VAL A 19 2.24 10.53 5.38
CA VAL A 19 3.24 11.57 5.64
C VAL A 19 2.94 12.22 6.97
N GLU A 20 3.91 12.19 7.88
CA GLU A 20 3.89 12.94 9.13
C GLU A 20 4.93 14.06 9.08
N ASP A 21 4.47 15.31 9.15
CA ASP A 21 5.33 16.51 9.19
C ASP A 21 6.39 16.57 8.05
N GLY A 22 6.03 16.06 6.87
CA GLY A 22 6.88 16.04 5.67
C GLY A 22 7.76 14.80 5.53
N TYR A 23 7.65 13.82 6.42
CA TYR A 23 8.43 12.58 6.42
C TYR A 23 7.54 11.34 6.37
N ILE A 24 8.05 10.25 5.80
CA ILE A 24 7.42 8.93 5.87
C ILE A 24 8.24 8.01 6.75
N THR A 25 7.58 7.06 7.41
CA THR A 25 8.26 6.02 8.19
C THR A 25 8.52 4.82 7.30
N VAL A 26 9.77 4.37 7.23
CA VAL A 26 10.12 3.13 6.53
C VAL A 26 9.82 1.94 7.46
N PRO A 27 9.03 0.94 7.03
CA PRO A 27 8.71 -0.21 7.86
C PRO A 27 9.96 -1.08 8.10
N THR A 28 9.96 -1.81 9.22
CA THR A 28 11.06 -2.69 9.61
C THR A 28 10.82 -4.16 9.26
N ALA A 29 9.67 -4.48 8.66
CA ALA A 29 9.34 -5.83 8.23
C ALA A 29 10.22 -6.26 7.04
N TYR A 30 10.28 -7.56 6.78
CA TYR A 30 11.10 -8.11 5.71
C TYR A 30 10.69 -7.60 4.32
N GLY A 31 11.63 -7.64 3.38
CA GLY A 31 11.40 -7.16 2.01
C GLY A 31 11.22 -5.65 1.97
N ILE A 32 10.22 -5.17 1.24
CA ILE A 32 9.85 -3.75 1.21
C ILE A 32 9.03 -3.32 2.43
N GLY A 33 8.62 -4.26 3.27
CA GLY A 33 7.95 -4.00 4.55
C GLY A 33 6.44 -3.74 4.46
N TYR A 34 5.80 -4.14 3.36
CA TYR A 34 4.37 -3.97 3.12
C TYR A 34 3.76 -5.26 2.55
N GLU A 35 2.49 -5.50 2.89
CA GLU A 35 1.67 -6.58 2.34
C GLU A 35 0.60 -6.00 1.39
N PRO A 36 0.27 -6.67 0.28
CA PRO A 36 -0.84 -6.24 -0.58
C PRO A 36 -2.18 -6.30 0.15
N ASN A 37 -2.97 -5.24 0.03
CA ASN A 37 -4.38 -5.25 0.43
C ASN A 37 -5.22 -5.79 -0.74
N LEU A 38 -5.35 -7.11 -0.81
CA LEU A 38 -6.05 -7.78 -1.92
C LEU A 38 -7.52 -7.35 -2.04
N GLU A 39 -8.20 -7.00 -0.95
CA GLU A 39 -9.58 -6.53 -0.99
C GLU A 39 -9.71 -5.20 -1.77
N VAL A 40 -8.82 -4.25 -1.51
CA VAL A 40 -8.78 -2.95 -2.22
C VAL A 40 -8.31 -3.15 -3.66
N MET A 41 -7.31 -4.01 -3.89
CA MET A 41 -6.86 -4.34 -5.23
C MET A 41 -7.99 -4.94 -6.07
N ASP A 42 -8.72 -5.93 -5.55
CA ASP A 42 -9.83 -6.59 -6.24
C ASP A 42 -10.96 -5.59 -6.57
N LYS A 43 -11.22 -4.63 -5.66
CA LYS A 43 -12.23 -3.57 -5.85
C LYS A 43 -11.89 -2.64 -7.02
N PHE A 44 -10.62 -2.30 -7.20
CA PHE A 44 -10.17 -1.29 -8.17
C PHE A 44 -9.47 -1.87 -9.42
N THR A 45 -9.27 -3.18 -9.49
CA THR A 45 -8.68 -3.84 -10.67
C THR A 45 -9.64 -3.79 -11.86
N VAL A 46 -9.16 -3.28 -13.00
CA VAL A 46 -9.96 -3.17 -14.24
C VAL A 46 -9.72 -4.37 -15.16
N GLU A 47 -8.51 -4.93 -15.14
CA GLU A 47 -8.10 -6.09 -15.95
C GLU A 47 -6.98 -6.84 -15.24
N GLU A 48 -6.97 -8.17 -15.33
CA GLU A 48 -5.96 -9.05 -14.74
C GLU A 48 -5.52 -10.11 -15.76
N MET A 49 -4.22 -10.41 -15.81
CA MET A 49 -3.66 -11.48 -16.63
C MET A 49 -2.77 -12.39 -15.79
N ASN A 50 -3.06 -13.69 -15.80
CA ASN A 50 -2.37 -14.68 -14.99
C ASN A 50 -1.46 -15.57 -15.86
N TYR A 51 -0.19 -15.69 -15.46
CA TYR A 51 0.82 -16.48 -16.15
C TYR A 51 1.51 -17.43 -15.18
N THR A 52 1.80 -18.65 -15.64
CA THR A 52 2.53 -19.65 -14.86
C THR A 52 3.74 -20.14 -15.64
N ALA A 53 4.90 -20.20 -14.99
CA ALA A 53 6.10 -20.78 -15.57
C ALA A 53 5.96 -22.30 -15.71
N LYS A 54 6.58 -22.85 -16.75
CA LYS A 54 6.58 -24.29 -17.05
C LYS A 54 7.64 -25.05 -16.27
#